data_AF-A0A821RFE8-F1
#
_entry.id   AF-A0A821RFE8-F1
#
_cell.length_a   1.000
_cell.length_b   1.000
_cell.length_c   1.000
_cell.angle_alpha   90.00
_cell.angle_beta   90.00
_cell.angle_gamma   90.00
#
_symmetry.space_group_name_H-M   'P 1'
#
loop_
_entity.id
_entity.type
_entity.pdbx_description
1 polymer ?
#
loop_
_entity_poly.entity_id
_entity_poly.type
_entity_poly.pdbx_seq_one_letter_code
_entity_poly.pdbx_strand_id
1 'polypeptide(L)' 'NERGSGTDAKVYIIIFGKNNDTGKVPLAKSKTHKDPFERGHTDLFEIEAMDIGEPKKIKYR' A
#
# COMPACT_ATOMS: atom_id res chain seq x y z
N ASN A 1 7.20 9.32 -14.41
CA ASN A 1 6.02 10.17 -14.69
C ASN A 1 5.66 9.97 -16.16
N GLU A 2 4.92 8.92 -16.47
CA GLU A 2 4.62 8.51 -17.84
C GLU A 2 3.11 8.57 -18.10
N ARG A 3 2.71 8.76 -19.36
CA ARG A 3 1.29 8.79 -19.71
C ARG A 3 0.67 7.42 -19.43
N GLY A 4 -0.44 7.40 -18.69
CA GLY A 4 -1.13 6.15 -18.31
C GLY A 4 -0.63 5.48 -17.03
N SER A 5 0.23 6.14 -16.24
CA SER A 5 0.76 5.57 -15.00
C SER A 5 -0.11 5.82 -13.74
N GLY A 6 -1.28 6.45 -13.88
CA GLY A 6 -2.27 6.63 -12.80
C GLY A 6 -3.35 5.54 -12.86
N THR A 7 -4.07 5.29 -11.77
CA THR A 7 -5.09 4.24 -11.73
C THR A 7 -6.16 4.44 -10.65
N ASP A 8 -7.41 4.15 -11.01
CA ASP A 8 -8.56 4.07 -10.09
C ASP A 8 -8.78 2.64 -9.56
N ALA A 9 -7.90 1.69 -9.89
CA ALA A 9 -8.05 0.31 -9.46
C ALA A 9 -7.89 0.19 -7.93
N LYS A 10 -8.54 -0.83 -7.34
CA LYS A 10 -8.37 -1.14 -5.92
C LYS A 10 -6.99 -1.77 -5.70
N VAL A 11 -6.09 -1.00 -5.09
CA VAL A 11 -4.74 -1.45 -4.72
C VAL A 11 -4.72 -2.02 -3.31
N TYR A 12 -3.97 -3.10 -3.14
CA TYR A 12 -3.78 -3.77 -1.85
C TYR A 12 -2.33 -4.09 -1.60
N ILE A 13 -1.96 -4.19 -0.33
CA ILE A 13 -0.64 -4.60 0.14
C ILE A 13 -0.75 -5.76 1.13
N ILE A 14 0.28 -6.60 1.15
CA ILE A 14 0.54 -7.59 2.20
C ILE A 14 2.01 -7.44 2.58
N ILE A 15 2.28 -7.21 3.87
CA ILE A 15 3.64 -7.19 4.41
C ILE A 15 3.86 -8.48 5.18
N PHE A 16 4.88 -9.23 4.78
CA PHE A 16 5.30 -10.47 5.42
C PHE A 16 6.44 -10.16 6.38
N GLY A 17 6.25 -10.49 7.65
CA GLY A 17 7.28 -10.43 8.68
C GLY A 17 7.78 -11.82 9.06
N LYS A 18 8.69 -11.86 10.03
CA LYS A 18 9.27 -13.10 10.56
C LYS A 18 8.22 -14.05 11.16
N ASN A 19 7.20 -13.50 11.83
CA ASN A 19 6.26 -14.28 12.64
C ASN A 19 4.91 -14.46 11.95
N ASN A 20 4.46 -13.46 11.19
CA ASN A 20 3.14 -13.45 10.52
C ASN A 20 3.13 -12.46 9.34
N ASP A 21 1.99 -12.31 8.67
CA ASP A 21 1.73 -11.24 7.70
C ASP A 21 0.56 -10.34 8.11
N THR A 22 0.48 -9.16 7.50
CA THR A 22 -0.55 -8.16 7.79
C THR A 22 -1.95 -8.55 7.29
N GLY A 23 -2.07 -9.66 6.56
CA GLY A 23 -3.20 -9.90 5.68
C GLY A 23 -3.25 -8.91 4.52
N LYS A 24 -4.32 -8.99 3.74
CA LYS A 24 -4.58 -8.11 2.58
C LYS A 24 -5.14 -6.77 3.07
N VAL A 25 -4.31 -5.74 3.09
CA VAL A 25 -4.69 -4.38 3.51
C VAL A 25 -5.01 -3.51 2.28
N PRO A 26 -6.22 -2.93 2.18
CA PRO A 26 -6.56 -2.00 1.10
C PRO A 26 -5.89 -0.63 1.31
N LEU A 27 -5.25 -0.11 0.27
CA LEU A 27 -4.64 1.22 0.28
C LEU A 27 -5.63 2.28 -0.25
N ALA A 28 -6.80 2.39 0.38
CA ALA A 28 -7.89 3.21 -0.14
C ALA A 28 -7.86 4.69 0.31
N LYS A 29 -7.10 5.02 1.37
CA LYS A 29 -7.06 6.36 1.95
C LYS A 29 -5.61 6.80 2.15
N SER A 30 -5.13 7.63 1.24
CA SER A 30 -3.84 8.31 1.40
C SER A 30 -3.99 9.46 2.40
N LYS A 31 -2.92 9.75 3.14
CA LYS A 31 -2.81 10.90 4.06
C LYS A 31 -2.52 12.19 3.32
N THR A 32 -2.01 12.11 2.08
CA THR A 32 -1.51 13.26 1.31
C THR A 32 -2.44 13.65 0.17
N HIS A 33 -3.10 12.69 -0.47
CA HIS A 33 -4.01 12.96 -1.59
C HIS A 33 -5.36 12.28 -1.36
N LYS A 34 -6.44 12.98 -1.70
CA LYS A 34 -7.80 12.43 -1.66
C LYS A 34 -7.99 11.32 -2.69
N ASP A 35 -7.29 11.43 -3.81
CA ASP A 35 -7.28 10.49 -4.92
C ASP A 35 -5.88 9.88 -5.05
N PRO A 36 -5.66 8.68 -4.48
CA PRO A 36 -4.36 8.04 -4.45
C PRO A 36 -4.00 7.35 -5.77
N PHE A 37 -2.71 7.08 -5.98
CA PHE A 37 -2.18 6.39 -7.16
C PHE A 37 -2.31 7.16 -8.47
N GLU A 38 -2.40 8.48 -8.37
CA GLU A 38 -2.44 9.35 -9.54
C GLU A 38 -1.04 9.65 -10.09
N ARG A 39 -1.01 9.91 -11.39
CA ARG A 39 0.24 10.12 -12.12
C ARG A 39 1.05 11.28 -11.49
N GLY A 40 2.27 10.97 -11.08
CA GLY A 40 3.20 11.95 -10.53
C GLY A 40 2.99 12.23 -9.04
N HIS A 41 2.03 11.57 -8.39
CA HIS A 41 1.87 11.64 -6.95
C HIS A 41 2.88 10.76 -6.22
N THR A 42 3.19 11.17 -4.99
CA THR A 42 3.79 10.30 -3.96
C THR A 42 2.79 10.24 -2.81
N ASP A 43 2.21 9.08 -2.59
CA ASP A 43 1.18 8.88 -1.59
C ASP A 43 1.74 8.29 -0.29
N LEU A 44 1.31 8.84 0.84
CA LEU A 44 1.62 8.29 2.16
C LEU A 44 0.41 7.52 2.69
N PHE A 45 0.63 6.27 3.08
CA PHE A 45 -0.37 5.43 3.72
C PHE A 45 0.09 5.04 5.12
N GLU A 46 -0.86 5.03 6.03
CA GLU A 46 -0.71 4.48 7.37
C GLU A 46 -1.61 3.26 7.48
N ILE A 47 -1.05 2.14 7.92
CA ILE A 47 -1.76 0.87 8.05
C ILE A 47 -1.66 0.39 9.49
N GLU A 48 -2.77 -0.10 10.02
CA GLU A 48 -2.80 -0.78 11.31
C GLU A 48 -2.76 -2.29 11.07
N ALA A 49 -1.85 -2.97 11.77
CA ALA A 49 -1.70 -4.42 11.69
C ALA A 49 -1.21 -4.97 13.03
N MET A 50 -1.39 -6.28 13.22
CA MET A 50 -0.77 -6.99 14.33
C MET A 50 0.75 -7.00 14.18
N ASP A 51 1.48 -7.25 15.27
CA ASP A 51 2.93 -7.44 15.21
C ASP A 51 3.28 -8.63 14.31
N ILE A 52 3.99 -8.34 13.21
CA ILE A 52 4.48 -9.32 12.23
C ILE A 52 5.92 -9.76 12.52
N GLY A 53 6.57 -9.18 13.52
CA GLY A 53 8.01 -9.26 13.72
C GLY A 53 8.78 -8.43 12.68
N GLU A 54 10.06 -8.78 12.46
CA GLU A 54 10.90 -8.07 11.48
C GLU A 54 10.34 -8.20 10.05
N PRO A 55 10.04 -7.09 9.34
CA PRO A 55 9.55 -7.14 7.97
C PRO A 55 10.58 -7.74 7.01
N LYS A 56 10.13 -8.62 6.11
CA LYS A 56 11.01 -9.31 5.14
C LYS A 56 10.60 -9.10 3.69
N LYS A 57 9.30 -8.99 3.41
CA LYS A 57 8.79 -8.90 2.03
C LYS A 57 7.51 -8.10 1.96
N ILE A 58 7.33 -7.42 0.84
CA ILE A 58 6.08 -6.74 0.48
C ILE A 58 5.52 -7.39 -0.79
N LYS A 59 4.21 -7.59 -0.84
CA LYS A 59 3.46 -7.95 -2.03
C LYS A 59 2.35 -6.93 -2.24
N TYR A 60 2.18 -6.46 -3.47
CA TYR A 60 1.09 -5.57 -3.86
C TYR A 60 0.27 -6.19 -5.00
N ARG A 61 -0.99 -5.78 -5.12
CA ARG A 61 -1.89 -6.14 -6.22
C ARG A 61 -2.80 -4.98 -6.53
#